data_AF-A0A368RSL5-F1
#
_entry.id   AF-A0A368RSL5-F1
#
_cell.length_a   1.000
_cell.length_b   1.000
_cell.length_c   1.000
_cell.angle_alpha   90.00
_cell.angle_beta   90.00
_cell.angle_gamma   90.00
#
_symmetry.space_group_name_H-M   'P 1'
#
loop_
_entity.id
_entity.type
_entity.pdbx_description
1 polymer ?
#
loop_
_entity_poly.entity_id
_entity_poly.type
_entity_poly.pdbx_seq_one_letter_code
_entity_poly.pdbx_strand_id
1 'polypeptide(L)'
;MNIQAIASESSKKSAFQTFMVVMLKGKMGAVQTIKSSLDQSAEYCNMKQATAVIRALGNENIIRESYSSGVDVLLSLRDLQLGAIGDLKVIVPGRRRQFILGEQETSLYCYKAVLLDAKKQTETFVYHCGVFIVPKARAQEWLFASAEGQWHVVESAKAARLIMVFLDSRHANIDMDIIKKDLSPLVKDLEPGNPEEEAPIPFMMAGDGVKQRDILQEATSELTGPMVVEDVVYENADGDQGSMPEKMFRRLIFGRSSGLVQSEALLIRDPHSDETDKKNKNASATSKKRRSKKGSKNSLRVDHSFLGSSYHSGIISGLSLVASALGAASTSGEKVSTTVIGLGAGCFPMFLRGCLPFVDIEVVELDPLVAELAKKYFGFSVDEQLKVHLGDGIKFVEDSVAANHSVSNGRGSNAIKILIIDVDSSDLSSGLSCPPENFVEDPFLQKAKEFLSDGGLFIINLVSRSSSVREMVVSRLRAVFEHLYSLQLEEDINEVLFASPSERYLDVNNLDAAVTKLKDLLKFPVDVESDIKKLQRLQ
;
A
#
# COMPACT_ATOMS: atom_id res chain seq x y z
N MET A 1 -24.38 26.53 0.50
CA MET A 1 -23.77 27.80 0.91
C MET A 1 -23.85 28.76 -0.28
N ASN A 2 -24.51 29.91 -0.17
CA ASN A 2 -24.56 30.90 -1.26
C ASN A 2 -23.85 32.16 -0.79
N ILE A 3 -22.86 32.62 -1.55
CA ILE A 3 -22.06 33.80 -1.26
C ILE A 3 -22.62 34.92 -2.13
N GLN A 4 -23.12 35.98 -1.51
CA GLN A 4 -23.47 37.21 -2.21
C GLN A 4 -22.61 38.34 -1.66
N ALA A 5 -21.91 39.02 -2.54
CA ALA A 5 -21.27 40.29 -2.24
C ALA A 5 -22.34 41.39 -2.23
N ILE A 6 -22.45 42.12 -1.14
CA ILE A 6 -23.20 43.39 -1.12
C ILE A 6 -22.19 44.49 -1.44
N ALA A 7 -22.41 45.19 -2.55
CA ALA A 7 -21.61 46.36 -2.89
C ALA A 7 -21.79 47.44 -1.82
N SER A 8 -20.70 47.82 -1.15
CA SER A 8 -20.66 49.04 -0.35
C SER A 8 -20.40 50.20 -1.30
N GLU A 9 -21.29 51.19 -1.31
CA GLU A 9 -21.01 52.48 -1.95
C GLU A 9 -19.74 53.10 -1.36
N SER A 10 -18.95 53.71 -2.24
CA SER A 10 -17.58 54.15 -1.97
C SER A 10 -17.53 55.27 -0.93
N SER A 11 -16.94 54.99 0.24
CA SER A 11 -16.43 56.04 1.13
C SER A 11 -14.99 56.38 0.75
N LYS A 12 -14.80 57.56 0.14
CA LYS A 12 -13.48 58.13 -0.15
C LYS A 12 -12.78 58.51 1.16
N LYS A 13 -12.15 57.54 1.83
CA LYS A 13 -11.03 57.64 2.82
C LYS A 13 -11.03 56.42 3.74
N SER A 14 -10.48 55.31 3.28
CA SER A 14 -10.12 54.19 4.15
C SER A 14 -9.07 53.33 3.45
N ALA A 15 -7.90 53.16 4.09
CA ALA A 15 -6.88 52.18 3.68
C ALA A 15 -7.26 50.74 4.07
N PHE A 16 -8.50 50.53 4.55
CA PHE A 16 -9.02 49.24 4.96
C PHE A 16 -10.15 48.81 4.04
N GLN A 17 -10.02 47.60 3.50
CA GLN A 17 -11.09 46.92 2.78
C GLN A 17 -11.90 46.09 3.79
N THR A 18 -13.21 46.34 3.86
CA THR A 18 -14.12 45.59 4.73
C THR A 18 -14.66 44.38 3.97
N PHE A 19 -14.45 43.19 4.52
CA PHE A 19 -15.06 41.95 4.04
C PHE A 19 -16.14 41.52 5.02
N MET A 20 -17.31 41.12 4.53
CA MET A 20 -18.36 40.50 5.35
C MET A 20 -18.55 39.05 4.90
N VAL A 21 -18.35 38.11 5.83
CA VAL A 21 -18.61 36.68 5.62
C VAL A 21 -19.94 36.34 6.28
N VAL A 22 -20.93 35.94 5.48
CA VAL A 22 -22.24 35.50 6.00
C VAL A 22 -22.34 33.98 5.92
N MET A 23 -22.55 33.34 7.07
CA MET A 23 -22.81 31.91 7.18
C MET A 23 -24.29 31.69 7.51
N LEU A 24 -25.05 31.09 6.58
CA LEU A 24 -26.43 30.69 6.84
C LEU A 24 -26.46 29.25 7.38
N LYS A 25 -26.88 29.12 8.64
CA LYS A 25 -27.14 27.83 9.30
C LYS A 25 -28.43 27.22 8.75
N GLY A 26 -28.29 26.37 7.74
CA GLY A 26 -29.39 25.50 7.29
C GLY A 26 -29.63 24.38 8.32
N LYS A 27 -30.89 23.98 8.52
CA LYS A 27 -31.27 22.81 9.33
C LYS A 27 -30.81 21.51 8.63
N MET A 28 -29.51 21.18 8.61
CA MET A 28 -29.01 19.83 8.30
C MET A 28 -27.67 19.59 8.99
N GLY A 29 -27.51 18.42 9.60
CA GLY A 29 -26.37 18.04 10.45
C GLY A 29 -25.06 17.69 9.71
N ALA A 30 -24.85 18.20 8.50
CA ALA A 30 -23.63 17.96 7.72
C ALA A 30 -22.83 19.28 7.56
N VAL A 31 -21.57 19.28 7.99
CA VAL A 31 -20.71 20.48 7.96
C VAL A 31 -19.95 20.54 6.64
N GLN A 32 -20.43 21.34 5.68
CA GLN A 32 -19.76 21.51 4.38
C GLN A 32 -18.56 22.45 4.45
N THR A 33 -17.59 22.25 3.56
CA THR A 33 -16.45 23.14 3.34
C THR A 33 -16.88 24.51 2.78
N ILE A 34 -16.19 25.55 3.22
CA ILE A 34 -16.34 26.94 2.81
C ILE A 34 -15.61 27.15 1.49
N LYS A 35 -16.35 27.50 0.44
CA LYS A 35 -15.74 27.91 -0.84
C LYS A 35 -15.34 29.38 -0.76
N SER A 36 -14.10 29.70 -1.13
CA SER A 36 -13.63 31.09 -1.26
C SER A 36 -13.81 31.57 -2.70
N SER A 37 -14.13 32.86 -2.87
CA SER A 37 -14.22 33.53 -4.18
C SER A 37 -13.38 34.82 -4.22
N LEU A 38 -12.27 34.85 -3.46
CA LEU A 38 -11.36 35.99 -3.48
C LEU A 38 -10.67 36.12 -4.84
N ASP A 39 -10.93 37.24 -5.53
CA ASP A 39 -10.23 37.63 -6.75
C ASP A 39 -8.88 38.28 -6.39
N GLN A 40 -7.79 37.62 -6.78
CA GLN A 40 -6.41 38.06 -6.50
C GLN A 40 -5.90 39.12 -7.49
N SER A 41 -6.70 39.47 -8.52
CA SER A 41 -6.30 40.39 -9.58
C SER A 41 -6.65 41.87 -9.33
N ALA A 42 -7.36 42.17 -8.24
CA ALA A 42 -7.81 43.53 -7.95
C ALA A 42 -6.64 44.43 -7.48
N GLU A 43 -6.39 45.53 -8.21
CA GLU A 43 -5.33 46.54 -8.01
C GLU A 43 -5.25 47.17 -6.60
N TYR A 44 -6.24 46.92 -5.73
CA TYR A 44 -6.33 47.48 -4.37
C TYR A 44 -6.27 46.42 -3.26
N CYS A 45 -5.91 45.18 -3.58
CA CYS A 45 -5.85 44.10 -2.60
C CYS A 45 -4.53 44.13 -1.80
N ASN A 46 -4.60 44.29 -0.48
CA ASN A 46 -3.45 44.01 0.37
C ASN A 46 -3.19 42.49 0.38
N MET A 47 -2.26 42.05 -0.46
CA MET A 47 -1.98 40.63 -0.69
C MET A 47 -1.64 39.86 0.59
N LYS A 48 -1.07 40.51 1.62
CA LYS A 48 -0.80 39.87 2.91
C LYS A 48 -2.10 39.52 3.65
N GLN A 49 -3.06 40.44 3.66
CA GLN A 49 -4.37 40.23 4.31
C GLN A 49 -5.22 39.22 3.54
N ALA A 50 -5.23 39.28 2.21
CA ALA A 50 -5.91 38.29 1.37
C ALA A 50 -5.36 36.87 1.58
N THR A 51 -4.03 36.74 1.63
CA THR A 51 -3.36 35.46 1.90
C THR A 51 -3.71 34.92 3.29
N ALA A 52 -3.81 35.79 4.31
CA ALA A 52 -4.22 35.39 5.66
C ALA A 52 -5.65 34.85 5.69
N VAL A 53 -6.59 35.50 4.99
CA VAL A 53 -7.99 35.05 4.89
C VAL A 53 -8.10 33.72 4.14
N ILE A 54 -7.40 33.56 3.02
CA ILE A 54 -7.37 32.29 2.26
C ILE A 54 -6.85 31.15 3.14
N ARG A 55 -5.78 31.41 3.90
CA ARG A 55 -5.20 30.43 4.82
C ARG A 55 -6.15 30.07 5.97
N ALA A 56 -6.83 31.06 6.55
CA ALA A 56 -7.82 30.84 7.61
C ALA A 56 -9.00 29.99 7.10
N LEU A 57 -9.48 30.26 5.88
CA LEU A 57 -10.53 29.46 5.24
C LEU A 57 -10.07 28.02 4.94
N GLY A 58 -8.83 27.83 4.50
CA GLY A 58 -8.24 26.50 4.33
C GLY A 58 -8.20 25.70 5.64
N ASN A 59 -7.78 26.33 6.73
CA ASN A 59 -7.73 25.70 8.05
C ASN A 59 -9.13 25.31 8.56
N GLU A 60 -10.10 26.21 8.44
CA GLU A 60 -11.49 25.93 8.80
C GLU A 60 -12.07 24.77 7.97
N ASN A 61 -11.71 24.66 6.69
CA ASN A 61 -12.15 23.54 5.85
C ASN A 61 -11.57 22.20 6.27
N ILE A 62 -10.31 22.15 6.72
CA ILE A 62 -9.70 20.95 7.30
C ILE A 62 -10.52 20.46 8.51
N ILE A 63 -10.91 21.39 9.39
CA ILE A 63 -11.76 21.08 10.54
C ILE A 63 -13.13 20.56 10.06
N ARG A 64 -13.75 21.19 9.07
CA ARG A 64 -15.07 20.78 8.55
C ARG A 64 -15.07 19.41 7.87
N GLU A 65 -14.01 19.09 7.13
CA GLU A 65 -13.82 17.77 6.53
C GLU A 65 -13.70 16.69 7.60
N SER A 66 -12.99 16.97 8.69
CA SER A 66 -12.83 16.03 9.80
C SER A 66 -14.13 15.76 10.59
N TYR A 67 -15.00 16.76 10.70
CA TYR A 67 -16.35 16.59 11.27
C TYR A 67 -17.26 15.70 10.41
N SER A 68 -17.02 15.65 9.09
CA SER A 68 -17.82 14.86 8.17
C SER A 68 -17.39 13.39 8.08
N SER A 69 -16.18 13.05 8.54
CA SER A 69 -15.63 11.68 8.55
C SER A 69 -16.00 10.83 9.77
N GLY A 70 -16.75 11.38 10.74
CA GLY A 70 -17.28 10.61 11.88
C GLY A 70 -16.27 10.15 12.94
N VAL A 71 -15.10 10.78 13.05
CA VAL A 71 -14.05 10.41 14.02
C VAL A 71 -13.80 11.55 15.03
N ASP A 72 -13.47 11.17 16.27
CA ASP A 72 -12.97 11.96 17.41
C ASP A 72 -12.70 13.46 17.16
N VAL A 73 -13.33 14.32 17.97
CA VAL A 73 -13.25 15.79 17.90
C VAL A 73 -11.79 16.28 17.90
N LEU A 74 -11.36 16.90 16.80
CA LEU A 74 -10.06 17.57 16.68
C LEU A 74 -10.06 18.87 17.48
N LEU A 75 -9.23 18.93 18.51
CA LEU A 75 -9.05 20.11 19.37
C LEU A 75 -7.86 20.96 18.91
N SER A 76 -7.93 22.28 19.12
CA SER A 76 -6.78 23.17 18.88
C SER A 76 -5.78 23.10 20.04
N LEU A 77 -4.54 23.56 19.82
CA LEU A 77 -3.54 23.67 20.89
C LEU A 77 -4.02 24.60 22.02
N ARG A 78 -4.77 25.65 21.69
CA ARG A 78 -5.40 26.51 22.69
C ARG A 78 -6.50 25.81 23.49
N ASP A 79 -7.33 24.99 22.87
CA ASP A 79 -8.35 24.20 23.59
C ASP A 79 -7.69 23.22 24.57
N LEU A 80 -6.58 22.62 24.15
CA LEU A 80 -5.73 21.77 24.97
C LEU A 80 -5.16 22.52 26.18
N GLN A 81 -4.57 23.70 25.95
CA GLN A 81 -4.00 24.55 27.02
C GLN A 81 -5.07 25.06 28.00
N LEU A 82 -6.30 25.27 27.53
CA LEU A 82 -7.44 25.68 28.35
C LEU A 82 -8.09 24.51 29.12
N GLY A 83 -7.50 23.30 29.05
CA GLY A 83 -7.93 22.16 29.84
C GLY A 83 -9.10 21.38 29.27
N ALA A 84 -9.43 21.55 27.97
CA ALA A 84 -10.49 20.76 27.30
C ALA A 84 -10.25 19.24 27.37
N ILE A 85 -9.01 18.82 27.68
CA ILE A 85 -8.61 17.41 27.80
C ILE A 85 -7.93 17.08 29.15
N GLY A 86 -8.14 17.90 30.18
CA GLY A 86 -7.49 17.75 31.48
C GLY A 86 -6.03 18.21 31.47
N ASP A 87 -5.32 17.99 32.57
CA ASP A 87 -3.95 18.48 32.73
C ASP A 87 -2.97 17.73 31.80
N LEU A 88 -2.40 18.46 30.85
CA LEU A 88 -1.38 17.95 29.94
C LEU A 88 -0.02 17.81 30.63
N LYS A 89 0.22 18.45 31.77
CA LYS A 89 1.48 18.28 32.52
C LYS A 89 1.56 16.96 33.27
N VAL A 90 0.44 16.23 33.42
CA VAL A 90 0.41 14.92 34.07
C VAL A 90 0.36 13.82 33.01
N ILE A 91 0.98 12.66 33.25
CA ILE A 91 0.81 11.45 32.43
C ILE A 91 -0.41 10.67 32.92
N VAL A 92 -1.35 10.37 32.02
CA VAL A 92 -2.57 9.63 32.33
C VAL A 92 -2.54 8.30 31.58
N PRO A 93 -2.32 7.16 32.25
CA PRO A 93 -2.16 5.87 31.57
C PRO A 93 -3.29 5.56 30.59
N GLY A 94 -2.93 5.22 29.35
CA GLY A 94 -3.89 4.90 28.29
C GLY A 94 -4.61 6.10 27.66
N ARG A 95 -4.22 7.34 27.98
CA ARG A 95 -4.78 8.53 27.32
C ARG A 95 -4.34 8.56 25.85
N ARG A 96 -5.31 8.62 24.95
CA ARG A 96 -5.13 8.87 23.51
C ARG A 96 -5.98 10.03 23.07
N ARG A 97 -5.38 11.06 22.45
CA ARG A 97 -6.08 12.27 22.02
C ARG A 97 -5.54 12.82 20.72
N GLN A 98 -6.45 13.20 19.83
CA GLN A 98 -6.11 13.74 18.52
C GLN A 98 -6.37 15.26 18.49
N PHE A 99 -5.47 16.02 17.88
CA PHE A 99 -5.50 17.47 17.87
C PHE A 99 -4.65 18.05 16.73
N ILE A 100 -4.75 19.36 16.54
CA ILE A 100 -3.89 20.10 15.63
C ILE A 100 -2.80 20.84 16.42
N LEU A 101 -1.54 20.63 16.04
CA LEU A 101 -0.38 21.37 16.52
C LEU A 101 -0.11 22.57 15.59
N GLY A 102 0.14 23.73 16.19
CA GLY A 102 0.51 24.95 15.48
C GLY A 102 -0.66 25.89 15.23
N GLU A 103 -0.42 27.19 15.41
CA GLU A 103 -1.37 28.28 15.18
C GLU A 103 -0.77 29.33 14.22
N GLN A 104 -1.65 30.18 13.66
CA GLN A 104 -1.18 31.31 12.86
C GLN A 104 -0.39 32.28 13.75
N GLU A 105 0.78 32.72 13.24
CA GLU A 105 1.77 33.61 13.86
C GLU A 105 2.90 32.93 14.68
N THR A 106 2.69 31.71 15.20
CA THR A 106 3.69 31.02 16.06
C THR A 106 4.38 29.83 15.40
N SER A 107 3.83 29.29 14.32
CA SER A 107 4.37 28.12 13.60
C SER A 107 4.32 28.29 12.08
N LEU A 108 5.24 27.64 11.37
CA LEU A 108 5.29 27.62 9.90
C LEU A 108 4.18 26.73 9.33
N TYR A 109 3.87 25.61 9.99
CA TYR A 109 2.86 24.65 9.57
C TYR A 109 1.88 24.27 10.68
N CYS A 110 0.69 23.83 10.28
CA CYS A 110 -0.26 23.17 11.16
C CYS A 110 -0.17 21.66 10.93
N TYR A 111 0.04 20.90 12.00
CA TYR A 111 0.23 19.45 11.95
C TYR A 111 -0.94 18.72 12.60
N LYS A 112 -1.37 17.61 12.00
CA LYS A 112 -2.27 16.68 12.66
C LYS A 112 -1.44 15.83 13.63
N ALA A 113 -1.86 15.72 14.88
CA ALA A 113 -1.12 15.01 15.91
C ALA A 113 -2.02 14.12 16.78
N VAL A 114 -1.41 13.09 17.37
CA VAL A 114 -2.02 12.22 18.37
C VAL A 114 -1.08 12.13 19.57
N LEU A 115 -1.58 12.47 20.76
CA LEU A 115 -0.88 12.32 22.04
C LEU A 115 -1.32 11.01 22.68
N LEU A 116 -0.33 10.21 23.03
CA LEU A 116 -0.49 8.89 23.62
C LEU A 116 0.33 8.84 24.92
N ASP A 117 -0.33 8.53 26.03
CA ASP A 117 0.32 8.20 27.29
C ASP A 117 0.31 6.68 27.47
N ALA A 118 1.48 6.09 27.76
CA ALA A 118 1.66 4.65 27.83
C ALA A 118 0.65 3.97 28.79
N LYS A 119 0.15 2.79 28.41
CA LYS A 119 -0.88 2.05 29.18
C LYS A 119 -0.37 1.46 30.50
N LYS A 120 0.91 1.10 30.57
CA LYS A 120 1.54 0.44 31.73
C LYS A 120 2.64 1.33 32.29
N GLN A 121 2.70 1.50 33.62
CA GLN A 121 3.78 2.25 34.30
C GLN A 121 4.98 1.37 34.70
N THR A 122 4.95 0.07 34.40
CA THR A 122 5.87 -0.93 35.02
C THR A 122 7.17 -1.15 34.26
N GLU A 123 7.35 -0.60 33.06
CA GLU A 123 8.62 -0.67 32.33
C GLU A 123 9.38 0.63 32.51
N THR A 124 10.70 0.55 32.71
CA THR A 124 11.58 1.72 32.75
C THR A 124 11.54 2.39 31.38
N PHE A 125 10.76 3.48 31.27
CA PHE A 125 10.71 4.27 30.05
C PHE A 125 12.11 4.82 29.73
N VAL A 126 12.51 4.75 28.46
CA VAL A 126 13.74 5.36 27.97
C VAL A 126 13.55 6.86 27.80
N TYR A 127 12.32 7.29 27.46
CA TYR A 127 11.97 8.68 27.25
C TYR A 127 10.72 9.07 28.04
N HIS A 128 10.78 10.20 28.75
CA HIS A 128 9.59 10.74 29.43
C HIS A 128 8.59 11.35 28.43
N CYS A 129 9.08 11.96 27.36
CA CYS A 129 8.28 12.43 26.24
C CYS A 129 9.09 12.24 24.95
N GLY A 130 8.43 11.87 23.85
CA GLY A 130 9.06 11.78 22.53
C GLY A 130 8.10 12.22 21.42
N VAL A 131 8.66 12.69 20.31
CA VAL A 131 7.90 13.02 19.10
C VAL A 131 8.16 11.98 18.03
N PHE A 132 7.09 11.47 17.42
CA PHE A 132 7.17 10.48 16.35
C PHE A 132 6.59 11.05 15.05
N ILE A 133 7.44 11.35 14.08
CA ILE A 133 7.03 11.95 12.80
C ILE A 133 6.66 10.84 11.80
N VAL A 134 5.44 10.90 11.28
CA VAL A 134 4.90 9.97 10.27
C VAL A 134 4.85 10.69 8.91
N PRO A 135 5.67 10.27 7.92
CA PRO A 135 5.59 10.79 6.56
C PRO A 135 4.21 10.55 5.94
N LYS A 136 3.76 11.47 5.06
CA LYS A 136 2.46 11.36 4.37
C LYS A 136 2.24 9.99 3.72
N ALA A 137 3.28 9.47 3.06
CA ALA A 137 3.22 8.20 2.34
C ALA A 137 2.85 7.02 3.25
N ARG A 138 3.23 7.08 4.53
CA ARG A 138 3.03 6.03 5.51
C ARG A 138 1.82 6.26 6.42
N ALA A 139 1.23 7.45 6.39
CA ALA A 139 0.15 7.83 7.31
C ALA A 139 -1.10 6.92 7.27
N GLN A 140 -1.25 6.11 6.21
CA GLN A 140 -2.34 5.14 6.04
C GLN A 140 -1.96 3.70 6.43
N GLU A 141 -0.68 3.43 6.73
CA GLU A 141 -0.27 2.12 7.23
C GLU A 141 -0.97 1.85 8.57
N TRP A 142 -1.39 0.60 8.78
CA TRP A 142 -2.12 0.18 9.97
C TRP A 142 -1.42 0.61 11.26
N LEU A 143 -0.08 0.54 11.29
CA LEU A 143 0.77 0.91 12.42
C LEU A 143 0.56 2.37 12.88
N PHE A 144 0.25 3.28 11.96
CA PHE A 144 0.08 4.70 12.26
C PHE A 144 -1.38 5.17 12.19
N ALA A 145 -2.21 4.52 11.39
CA ALA A 145 -3.60 4.91 11.17
C ALA A 145 -4.57 4.35 12.24
N SER A 146 -4.34 3.11 12.70
CA SER A 146 -5.22 2.45 13.68
C SER A 146 -4.86 2.83 15.13
N ALA A 147 -5.83 2.73 16.04
CA ALA A 147 -5.56 2.99 17.46
C ALA A 147 -4.64 1.91 18.05
N GLU A 148 -4.85 0.66 17.65
CA GLU A 148 -4.09 -0.53 18.02
C GLU A 148 -2.63 -0.39 17.60
N GLY A 149 -2.37 -0.08 16.33
CA GLY A 149 -1.03 0.15 15.80
C GLY A 149 -0.30 1.29 16.51
N GLN A 150 -0.98 2.40 16.78
CA GLN A 150 -0.41 3.53 17.52
C GLN A 150 0.09 3.11 18.91
N TRP A 151 -0.59 2.18 19.58
CA TRP A 151 -0.13 1.65 20.86
C TRP A 151 1.14 0.80 20.74
N HIS A 152 1.28 0.03 19.65
CA HIS A 152 2.53 -0.68 19.37
C HIS A 152 3.70 0.29 19.21
N VAL A 153 3.51 1.42 18.50
CA VAL A 153 4.56 2.44 18.35
C VAL A 153 4.99 3.02 19.71
N VAL A 154 4.05 3.26 20.62
CA VAL A 154 4.34 3.76 21.98
C VAL A 154 5.19 2.76 22.77
N GLU A 155 4.84 1.48 22.69
CA GLU A 155 5.57 0.39 23.37
C GLU A 155 6.99 0.23 22.79
N SER A 156 7.13 0.19 21.47
CA SER A 156 8.43 0.11 20.79
C SER A 156 9.32 1.33 21.06
N ALA A 157 8.74 2.53 21.13
CA ALA A 157 9.46 3.77 21.44
C ALA A 157 9.92 3.83 22.91
N LYS A 158 9.39 2.97 23.79
CA LYS A 158 9.65 2.98 25.24
C LYS A 158 9.45 4.37 25.86
N ALA A 159 8.45 5.10 25.37
CA ALA A 159 8.17 6.47 25.78
C ALA A 159 6.97 6.53 26.74
N ALA A 160 7.08 7.29 27.82
CA ALA A 160 5.98 7.49 28.77
C ALA A 160 4.85 8.33 28.13
N ARG A 161 5.22 9.33 27.32
CA ARG A 161 4.34 10.03 26.38
C ARG A 161 4.95 10.02 24.98
N LEU A 162 4.13 9.69 23.98
CA LEU A 162 4.47 9.84 22.58
C LEU A 162 3.53 10.84 21.89
N ILE A 163 4.09 11.82 21.17
CA ILE A 163 3.35 12.76 20.33
C ILE A 163 3.60 12.35 18.88
N MET A 164 2.63 11.68 18.27
CA MET A 164 2.70 11.24 16.88
C MET A 164 2.22 12.36 15.95
N VAL A 165 3.08 12.81 15.03
CA VAL A 165 2.85 13.96 14.15
C VAL A 165 2.79 13.49 12.70
N PHE A 166 1.69 13.78 12.02
CA PHE A 166 1.46 13.37 10.63
C PHE A 166 1.79 14.49 9.66
N LEU A 167 2.70 14.20 8.73
CA LEU A 167 3.05 15.09 7.63
C LEU A 167 2.04 14.98 6.48
N ASP A 168 1.88 16.07 5.73
CA ASP A 168 1.03 16.13 4.54
C ASP A 168 1.80 16.67 3.32
N SER A 169 1.10 16.95 2.21
CA SER A 169 1.73 17.38 0.96
C SER A 169 2.51 18.69 1.06
N ARG A 170 2.23 19.53 2.06
CA ARG A 170 2.98 20.78 2.28
C ARG A 170 4.41 20.52 2.74
N HIS A 171 4.67 19.31 3.25
CA HIS A 171 5.95 18.89 3.82
C HIS A 171 6.79 18.05 2.85
N ALA A 172 6.28 17.71 1.65
CA ALA A 172 6.88 16.73 0.76
C ALA A 172 8.33 17.05 0.33
N ASN A 173 8.69 18.34 0.27
CA ASN A 173 10.01 18.81 -0.17
C ASN A 173 10.73 19.66 0.91
N ILE A 174 10.31 19.54 2.16
CA ILE A 174 10.87 20.34 3.26
C ILE A 174 11.91 19.52 4.01
N ASP A 175 13.05 20.15 4.29
CA ASP A 175 14.10 19.54 5.10
C ASP A 175 13.56 19.18 6.49
N MET A 176 13.88 17.98 6.96
CA MET A 176 13.45 17.49 8.25
C MET A 176 13.95 18.33 9.42
N ASP A 177 15.10 18.97 9.30
CA ASP A 177 15.60 19.87 10.35
C ASP A 177 14.74 21.13 10.46
N ILE A 178 14.14 21.60 9.36
CA ILE A 178 13.17 22.70 9.37
C ILE A 178 11.89 22.25 10.09
N ILE A 179 11.39 21.05 9.77
CA ILE A 179 10.18 20.49 10.41
C ILE A 179 10.40 20.31 11.92
N LYS A 180 11.54 19.73 12.34
CA LYS A 180 11.88 19.56 13.75
C LYS A 180 12.00 20.90 14.49
N LYS A 181 12.59 21.90 13.84
CA LYS A 181 12.73 23.25 14.40
C LYS A 181 11.38 23.94 14.59
N ASP A 182 10.43 23.74 13.67
CA ASP A 182 9.06 24.26 13.79
C ASP A 182 8.25 23.54 14.88
N LEU A 183 8.41 22.22 14.98
CA LEU A 183 7.68 21.40 15.97
C LEU A 183 8.19 21.56 17.41
N SER A 184 9.50 21.76 17.59
CA SER A 184 10.14 21.83 18.90
C SER A 184 9.46 22.78 19.91
N PRO A 185 9.13 24.04 19.60
CA PRO A 185 8.41 24.90 20.53
C PRO A 185 6.99 24.42 20.81
N LEU A 186 6.30 23.81 19.82
CA LEU A 186 4.92 23.36 19.95
C LEU A 186 4.77 22.13 20.85
N VAL A 187 5.72 21.20 20.79
CA VAL A 187 5.67 19.95 21.58
C VAL A 187 6.18 20.15 23.01
N LYS A 188 7.00 21.18 23.26
CA LYS A 188 7.50 21.52 24.59
C LYS A 188 6.38 21.87 25.57
N ASP A 189 5.32 22.51 25.08
CA ASP A 189 4.15 22.81 25.90
C ASP A 189 3.41 21.55 26.35
N LEU A 190 3.53 20.46 25.57
CA LEU A 190 2.91 19.16 25.82
C LEU A 190 3.78 18.21 26.65
N GLU A 191 4.97 18.64 27.04
CA GLU A 191 5.86 17.87 27.89
C GLU A 191 5.26 17.72 29.30
N PRO A 192 5.21 16.49 29.87
CA PRO A 192 4.83 16.27 31.25
C PRO A 192 5.77 17.03 32.21
N GLY A 193 5.26 17.52 33.33
CA GLY A 193 6.08 18.20 34.33
C GLY A 193 7.02 17.22 35.03
N ASN A 194 8.32 17.24 34.72
CA ASN A 194 9.36 16.71 35.58
C ASN A 194 10.55 17.69 35.64
N PRO A 195 10.99 18.15 36.83
CA PRO A 195 12.00 19.20 36.97
C PRO A 195 13.47 18.72 36.99
N GLU A 196 13.77 17.43 36.83
CA GLU A 196 15.12 16.91 37.13
C GLU A 196 16.05 16.67 35.93
N GLU A 197 15.58 16.68 34.67
CA GLU A 197 16.47 16.62 33.51
C GLU A 197 15.97 17.50 32.35
N GLU A 198 16.72 18.54 32.00
CA GLU A 198 16.53 19.37 30.79
C GLU A 198 16.96 18.61 29.50
N ALA A 199 16.65 17.32 29.39
CA ALA A 199 16.96 16.57 28.19
C ALA A 199 16.02 17.04 27.04
N PRO A 200 16.54 17.32 25.83
CA PRO A 200 15.70 17.70 24.72
C PRO A 200 14.77 16.55 24.31
N ILE A 201 13.51 16.86 24.02
CA ILE A 201 12.53 15.88 23.54
C ILE A 201 13.06 15.24 22.24
N PRO A 202 13.29 13.91 22.20
CA PRO A 202 13.80 13.24 21.02
C PRO A 202 12.76 13.26 19.90
N PHE A 203 13.25 13.48 18.68
CA PHE A 203 12.48 13.34 17.46
C PHE A 203 12.83 12.02 16.78
N MET A 204 11.87 11.11 16.78
CA MET A 204 11.87 9.89 16.00
C MET A 204 11.11 10.12 14.70
N MET A 205 11.46 9.38 13.66
CA MET A 205 10.67 9.31 12.44
C MET A 205 10.31 7.86 12.20
N ALA A 206 9.16 7.64 11.57
CA ALA A 206 8.87 6.39 10.89
C ALA A 206 9.87 6.17 9.73
N GLY A 207 11.09 5.72 10.06
CA GLY A 207 12.01 5.17 9.06
C GLY A 207 11.30 4.04 8.34
N ASP A 208 11.48 3.90 7.03
CA ASP A 208 10.82 2.93 6.13
C ASP A 208 11.03 1.44 6.49
N GLY A 209 11.50 1.18 7.71
CA GLY A 209 11.85 -0.13 8.23
C GLY A 209 13.14 -0.66 7.61
N VAL A 210 13.84 0.11 6.77
CA VAL A 210 15.02 -0.36 6.04
C VAL A 210 16.30 0.02 6.78
N LYS A 211 16.97 -0.98 7.35
CA LYS A 211 18.28 -0.88 7.98
C LYS A 211 19.38 -0.58 6.96
N GLN A 212 19.32 -1.18 5.79
CA GLN A 212 20.31 -1.02 4.72
C GLN A 212 19.61 -1.01 3.36
N ARG A 213 20.00 -0.09 2.47
CA ARG A 213 19.53 0.02 1.09
C ARG A 213 20.73 0.04 0.12
N ASP A 214 20.63 -0.72 -0.96
CA ASP A 214 21.56 -0.67 -2.10
C ASP A 214 20.76 -0.56 -3.41
N ILE A 215 20.92 0.54 -4.14
CA ILE A 215 20.21 0.77 -5.40
C ILE A 215 20.95 0.05 -6.52
N LEU A 216 20.29 -0.92 -7.15
CA LEU A 216 20.87 -1.74 -8.21
C LEU A 216 20.65 -1.14 -9.60
N GLN A 217 19.52 -0.47 -9.80
CA GLN A 217 19.14 0.14 -11.07
C GLN A 217 18.11 1.24 -10.85
N GLU A 218 18.33 2.35 -11.53
CA GLU A 218 17.30 3.35 -11.80
C GLU A 218 17.01 3.32 -13.29
N ALA A 219 15.74 3.31 -13.66
CA ALA A 219 15.30 3.29 -15.04
C ALA A 219 14.10 4.21 -15.20
N THR A 220 13.80 4.63 -16.42
CA THR A 220 12.58 5.42 -16.69
C THR A 220 11.99 4.95 -18.00
N SER A 221 10.75 4.51 -17.93
CA SER A 221 9.95 4.13 -19.09
C SER A 221 9.00 5.25 -19.49
N GLU A 222 8.65 5.34 -20.77
CA GLU A 222 7.60 6.23 -21.26
C GLU A 222 6.21 5.84 -20.71
N LEU A 223 5.99 4.55 -20.43
CA LEU A 223 4.70 4.02 -19.98
C LEU A 223 4.60 4.02 -18.44
N THR A 224 5.60 3.44 -17.77
CA THR A 224 5.57 3.30 -16.31
C THR A 224 6.13 4.52 -15.57
N GLY A 225 6.96 5.33 -16.22
CA GLY A 225 7.69 6.42 -15.60
C GLY A 225 8.96 5.94 -14.89
N PRO A 226 9.47 6.70 -13.90
CA PRO A 226 10.67 6.33 -13.15
C PRO A 226 10.46 5.04 -12.36
N MET A 227 11.48 4.19 -12.32
CA MET A 227 11.48 2.91 -11.62
C MET A 227 12.82 2.71 -10.91
N VAL A 228 12.78 2.09 -9.74
CA VAL A 228 13.96 1.77 -8.95
C VAL A 228 13.95 0.28 -8.60
N VAL A 229 15.09 -0.37 -8.80
CA VAL A 229 15.38 -1.71 -8.26
C VAL A 229 16.40 -1.54 -7.14
N GLU A 230 16.05 -1.98 -5.94
CA GLU A 230 16.89 -1.88 -4.75
C GLU A 230 16.95 -3.19 -3.97
N ASP A 231 18.09 -3.47 -3.36
CA ASP A 231 18.22 -4.47 -2.31
C ASP A 231 18.08 -3.79 -0.95
N VAL A 232 17.26 -4.36 -0.07
CA VAL A 232 16.98 -3.83 1.26
C VAL A 232 17.14 -4.90 2.33
N VAL A 233 17.60 -4.48 3.51
CA VAL A 233 17.55 -5.27 4.75
C VAL A 233 16.67 -4.51 5.71
N TYR A 234 15.66 -5.19 6.27
CA TYR A 234 14.77 -4.58 7.24
C TYR A 234 15.38 -4.52 8.64
N GLU A 235 14.96 -3.55 9.44
CA GLU A 235 15.22 -3.53 10.88
C GLU A 235 14.48 -4.69 11.55
N ASN A 236 15.18 -5.50 12.34
CA ASN A 236 14.55 -6.59 13.07
C ASN A 236 13.60 -6.00 14.14
N ALA A 237 12.32 -6.35 14.07
CA ALA A 237 11.31 -5.90 15.04
C ALA A 237 11.57 -6.42 16.46
N ASP A 238 12.27 -7.55 16.57
CA ASP A 238 12.61 -8.16 17.85
C ASP A 238 14.08 -7.93 18.20
N GLY A 239 14.31 -7.33 19.37
CA GLY A 239 15.64 -7.18 19.99
C GLY A 239 16.28 -8.50 20.42
N ASP A 240 15.92 -9.61 19.80
CA ASP A 240 16.46 -10.93 20.07
C ASP A 240 17.80 -11.07 19.35
N GLN A 241 18.89 -11.05 20.11
CA GLN A 241 20.25 -11.37 19.65
C GLN A 241 20.40 -12.87 19.30
N GLY A 242 19.35 -13.50 18.77
CA GLY A 242 19.28 -14.91 18.43
C GLY A 242 19.47 -15.14 16.94
N SER A 243 20.72 -15.37 16.51
CA SER A 243 21.21 -16.22 15.41
C SER A 243 20.42 -16.40 14.08
N MET A 244 19.40 -15.60 13.75
CA MET A 244 18.76 -15.65 12.44
C MET A 244 19.49 -14.69 11.49
N PRO A 245 19.92 -15.13 10.30
CA PRO A 245 20.56 -14.25 9.34
C PRO A 245 19.57 -13.17 8.92
N GLU A 246 20.02 -11.91 8.92
CA GLU A 246 19.23 -10.78 8.42
C GLU A 246 18.71 -11.10 7.01
N LYS A 247 17.38 -11.13 6.87
CA LYS A 247 16.75 -11.38 5.57
C LYS A 247 16.95 -10.15 4.69
N MET A 248 17.38 -10.39 3.46
CA MET A 248 17.54 -9.37 2.44
C MET A 248 16.45 -9.56 1.39
N PHE A 249 15.89 -8.47 0.93
CA PHE A 249 14.84 -8.46 -0.08
C PHE A 249 15.26 -7.58 -1.24
N ARG A 250 14.81 -7.92 -2.45
CA ARG A 250 14.92 -7.09 -3.63
C ARG A 250 13.55 -6.51 -3.95
N ARG A 251 13.49 -5.20 -4.18
CA ARG A 251 12.26 -4.47 -4.46
C ARG A 251 12.27 -3.87 -5.85
N LEU A 252 11.09 -3.82 -6.46
CA LEU A 252 10.77 -2.97 -7.61
C LEU A 252 9.83 -1.87 -7.13
N ILE A 253 10.15 -0.62 -7.41
CA ILE A 253 9.38 0.55 -7.00
C ILE A 253 9.09 1.41 -8.23
N PHE A 254 7.84 1.83 -8.41
CA PHE A 254 7.46 2.82 -9.42
C PHE A 254 7.39 4.21 -8.79
N GLY A 255 8.12 5.16 -9.35
CA GLY A 255 8.23 6.53 -8.82
C GLY A 255 6.91 7.30 -8.83
N ARG A 256 5.94 6.90 -9.67
CA ARG A 256 4.58 7.47 -9.69
C ARG A 256 3.76 7.13 -8.43
N SER A 257 4.09 6.03 -7.76
CA SER A 257 3.35 5.52 -6.59
C SER A 257 4.17 5.75 -5.32
N SER A 258 4.23 7.02 -4.89
CA SER A 258 5.05 7.46 -3.75
C SER A 258 4.80 6.63 -2.48
N GLY A 259 5.80 5.82 -2.10
CA GLY A 259 5.80 4.99 -0.88
C GLY A 259 5.21 3.59 -1.05
N LEU A 260 4.80 3.19 -2.26
CA LEU A 260 4.31 1.84 -2.54
C LEU A 260 5.42 1.01 -3.18
N VAL A 261 5.77 -0.11 -2.54
CA VAL A 261 6.63 -1.13 -3.13
C VAL A 261 5.77 -1.98 -4.08
N GLN A 262 6.13 -2.01 -5.36
CA GLN A 262 5.34 -2.70 -6.39
C GLN A 262 5.54 -4.21 -6.33
N SER A 263 6.76 -4.65 -6.06
CA SER A 263 7.06 -6.06 -5.87
C SER A 263 8.24 -6.21 -4.93
N GLU A 264 8.21 -7.26 -4.13
CA GLU A 264 9.27 -7.62 -3.21
C GLU A 264 9.60 -9.11 -3.33
N ALA A 265 10.89 -9.43 -3.36
CA ALA A 265 11.39 -10.77 -3.55
C ALA A 265 12.46 -11.09 -2.49
N LEU A 266 12.35 -12.24 -1.81
CA LEU A 266 13.35 -12.67 -0.84
C LEU A 266 14.65 -13.07 -1.56
N LEU A 267 15.79 -12.62 -1.05
CA LEU A 267 17.12 -13.05 -1.51
C LEU A 267 17.70 -14.12 -0.58
N ILE A 268 18.15 -15.22 -1.18
CA ILE A 268 18.81 -16.33 -0.49
C ILE A 268 20.23 -16.52 -1.02
N ARG A 269 21.12 -17.05 -0.16
CA ARG A 269 22.50 -17.40 -0.53
C ARG A 269 22.53 -18.82 -1.07
N ASP A 270 23.34 -19.06 -2.09
CA ASP A 270 23.57 -20.42 -2.58
C ASP A 270 24.36 -21.24 -1.55
N PRO A 271 23.88 -22.44 -1.17
CA PRO A 271 24.57 -23.29 -0.18
C PRO A 271 25.92 -23.84 -0.67
N HIS A 272 26.23 -23.74 -1.97
CA HIS A 272 27.43 -24.34 -2.57
C HIS A 272 28.71 -23.50 -2.47
N SER A 273 28.66 -22.27 -1.96
CA SER A 273 29.89 -21.45 -1.80
C SER A 273 30.73 -21.85 -0.58
N ASP A 274 30.17 -22.56 0.41
CA ASP A 274 30.83 -22.77 1.70
C ASP A 274 31.61 -24.10 1.84
N GLU A 275 31.40 -25.08 0.96
CA GLU A 275 32.11 -26.38 1.05
C GLU A 275 33.52 -26.37 0.44
N THR A 276 33.83 -25.42 -0.45
CA THR A 276 35.15 -25.38 -1.11
C THR A 276 36.22 -24.66 -0.28
N ASP A 277 35.84 -23.87 0.73
CA ASP A 277 36.79 -23.13 1.57
C ASP A 277 37.30 -23.90 2.81
N LYS A 278 36.78 -25.10 3.10
CA LYS A 278 37.29 -25.95 4.19
C LYS A 278 38.28 -27.04 3.76
N LYS A 279 38.49 -27.29 2.47
CA LYS A 279 39.43 -28.32 1.98
C LYS A 279 40.83 -27.84 1.57
N ASN A 280 41.11 -26.53 1.65
CA ASN A 280 42.41 -25.98 1.20
C ASN A 280 43.30 -25.41 2.33
N LYS A 281 43.25 -26.00 3.52
CA LYS A 281 44.32 -25.88 4.53
C LYS A 281 45.13 -27.16 4.55
N ASN A 282 45.93 -27.40 3.51
CA ASN A 282 47.15 -28.23 3.53
C ASN A 282 47.73 -28.37 2.11
N ALA A 283 48.41 -27.33 1.62
CA ALA A 283 49.50 -27.50 0.65
C ALA A 283 50.36 -26.23 0.58
N SER A 284 51.64 -26.45 0.87
CA SER A 284 52.82 -25.60 0.84
C SER A 284 52.91 -24.48 -0.21
N ALA A 285 53.53 -23.40 0.26
CA ALA A 285 54.22 -22.34 -0.45
C ALA A 285 54.93 -22.75 -1.76
N THR A 286 54.73 -21.96 -2.83
CA THR A 286 55.79 -21.20 -3.54
C THR A 286 55.25 -20.54 -4.83
N SER A 287 55.83 -19.39 -5.18
CA SER A 287 55.69 -18.58 -6.41
C SER A 287 54.54 -17.54 -6.49
N LYS A 288 54.94 -16.28 -6.26
CA LYS A 288 54.14 -15.06 -6.49
C LYS A 288 54.02 -14.77 -7.99
N LYS A 289 52.81 -14.90 -8.56
CA LYS A 289 52.38 -14.16 -9.76
C LYS A 289 51.11 -13.38 -9.42
N ARG A 290 51.20 -12.05 -9.42
CA ARG A 290 50.07 -11.12 -9.23
C ARG A 290 49.09 -11.30 -10.39
N ARG A 291 48.04 -12.10 -10.19
CA ARG A 291 46.78 -12.01 -10.90
C ARG A 291 45.77 -11.41 -9.94
N SER A 292 45.16 -10.31 -10.32
CA SER A 292 44.02 -9.70 -9.63
C SER A 292 42.89 -10.73 -9.52
N LYS A 293 42.78 -11.39 -8.36
CA LYS A 293 41.60 -12.18 -8.00
C LYS A 293 40.46 -11.18 -7.78
N LYS A 294 39.63 -11.03 -8.82
CA LYS A 294 38.27 -10.50 -8.71
C LYS A 294 37.57 -11.41 -7.68
N GLY A 295 37.21 -10.84 -6.53
CA GLY A 295 36.63 -11.59 -5.42
C GLY A 295 35.43 -12.41 -5.89
N SER A 296 35.36 -13.66 -5.44
CA SER A 296 34.17 -14.50 -5.57
C SER A 296 33.03 -13.77 -4.87
N LYS A 297 32.14 -13.11 -5.61
CA LYS A 297 30.90 -12.55 -5.07
C LYS A 297 30.05 -13.76 -4.66
N ASN A 298 29.72 -13.88 -3.38
CA ASN A 298 28.61 -14.73 -2.93
C ASN A 298 27.38 -14.41 -3.80
N SER A 299 26.94 -15.34 -4.66
CA SER A 299 25.78 -15.13 -5.52
C SER A 299 24.52 -15.18 -4.65
N LEU A 300 23.87 -14.03 -4.49
CA LEU A 300 22.50 -13.96 -4.00
C LEU A 300 21.57 -14.28 -5.17
N ARG A 301 20.56 -15.12 -4.93
CA ARG A 301 19.50 -15.41 -5.89
C ARG A 301 18.13 -15.12 -5.28
N VAL A 302 17.16 -14.85 -6.14
CA VAL A 302 15.76 -14.70 -5.72
C VAL A 302 15.18 -16.07 -5.36
N ASP A 303 14.45 -16.11 -4.24
CA ASP A 303 13.64 -17.25 -3.84
C ASP A 303 12.22 -17.14 -4.42
N HIS A 304 11.95 -17.85 -5.52
CA HIS A 304 10.62 -17.90 -6.14
C HIS A 304 9.62 -18.79 -5.38
N SER A 305 10.02 -19.41 -4.27
CA SER A 305 9.08 -20.11 -3.37
C SER A 305 8.47 -19.21 -2.29
N PHE A 306 8.81 -17.91 -2.31
CA PHE A 306 8.31 -16.90 -1.38
C PHE A 306 7.43 -15.88 -2.09
N LEU A 307 6.33 -15.49 -1.45
CA LEU A 307 5.45 -14.39 -1.86
C LEU A 307 5.69 -13.18 -0.96
N GLY A 308 6.08 -12.05 -1.57
CA GLY A 308 6.35 -10.81 -0.83
C GLY A 308 5.10 -9.99 -0.47
N SER A 309 3.96 -10.26 -1.10
CA SER A 309 2.69 -9.57 -0.85
C SER A 309 1.64 -10.56 -0.37
N SER A 310 0.89 -10.21 0.68
CA SER A 310 -0.12 -11.09 1.26
C SER A 310 -1.32 -11.26 0.34
N TYR A 311 -1.74 -10.26 -0.44
CA TYR A 311 -2.80 -10.46 -1.45
C TYR A 311 -2.46 -11.53 -2.50
N HIS A 312 -1.17 -11.75 -2.85
CA HIS A 312 -0.78 -12.87 -3.72
C HIS A 312 -1.05 -14.22 -3.03
N SER A 313 -0.85 -14.33 -1.72
CA SER A 313 -1.32 -15.48 -0.92
C SER A 313 -2.83 -15.62 -1.03
N GLY A 314 -3.56 -14.50 -0.88
CA GLY A 314 -5.01 -14.46 -1.05
C GLY A 314 -5.49 -14.99 -2.41
N ILE A 315 -4.81 -14.63 -3.51
CA ILE A 315 -5.10 -15.16 -4.85
C ILE A 315 -4.92 -16.68 -4.88
N ILE A 316 -3.80 -17.21 -4.37
CA ILE A 316 -3.55 -18.66 -4.31
C ILE A 316 -4.61 -19.35 -3.45
N SER A 317 -4.89 -18.82 -2.26
CA SER A 317 -5.90 -19.33 -1.34
C SER A 317 -7.28 -19.39 -2.01
N GLY A 318 -7.66 -18.36 -2.76
CA GLY A 318 -8.92 -18.33 -3.51
C GLY A 318 -9.05 -19.39 -4.61
N LEU A 319 -7.95 -20.01 -5.06
CA LEU A 319 -8.02 -21.18 -5.95
C LEU A 319 -8.72 -22.38 -5.28
N SER A 320 -8.92 -22.35 -3.96
CA SER A 320 -9.78 -23.31 -3.26
C SER A 320 -11.19 -23.32 -3.82
N LEU A 321 -11.68 -22.22 -4.39
CA LEU A 321 -12.98 -22.16 -5.04
C LEU A 321 -13.12 -23.13 -6.22
N VAL A 322 -12.01 -23.58 -6.82
CA VAL A 322 -12.00 -24.50 -7.98
C VAL A 322 -11.06 -25.69 -7.78
N ALA A 323 -10.71 -26.01 -6.52
CA ALA A 323 -9.69 -27.02 -6.19
C ALA A 323 -9.99 -28.42 -6.75
N SER A 324 -11.26 -28.83 -6.80
CA SER A 324 -11.66 -30.10 -7.38
C SER A 324 -11.34 -30.19 -8.87
N ALA A 325 -11.59 -29.11 -9.63
CA ALA A 325 -11.26 -29.05 -11.05
C ALA A 325 -9.75 -29.03 -11.27
N LEU A 326 -9.02 -28.27 -10.46
CA LEU A 326 -7.55 -28.26 -10.49
C LEU A 326 -6.97 -29.66 -10.18
N GLY A 327 -7.53 -30.37 -9.20
CA GLY A 327 -7.12 -31.74 -8.87
C GLY A 327 -7.43 -32.75 -9.98
N ALA A 328 -8.58 -32.63 -10.63
CA ALA A 328 -8.95 -33.43 -11.79
C ALA A 328 -8.01 -33.17 -12.99
N ALA A 329 -7.69 -31.91 -13.26
CA ALA A 329 -6.75 -31.51 -14.30
C ALA A 329 -5.34 -32.07 -14.03
N SER A 330 -4.84 -31.88 -12.80
CA SER A 330 -3.55 -32.42 -12.35
C SER A 330 -3.45 -33.95 -12.52
N THR A 331 -4.52 -34.69 -12.20
CA THR A 331 -4.55 -36.15 -12.32
C THR A 331 -4.69 -36.64 -13.76
N SER A 332 -5.48 -35.94 -14.58
CA SER A 332 -5.73 -36.32 -15.98
C SER A 332 -4.62 -35.87 -16.94
N GLY A 333 -3.74 -34.97 -16.49
CA GLY A 333 -2.75 -34.31 -17.34
C GLY A 333 -3.37 -33.25 -18.27
N GLU A 334 -4.65 -32.92 -18.09
CA GLU A 334 -5.27 -31.77 -18.74
C GLU A 334 -4.66 -30.49 -18.17
N LYS A 335 -4.26 -29.59 -19.07
CA LYS A 335 -3.60 -28.36 -18.67
C LYS A 335 -4.62 -27.30 -18.26
N VAL A 336 -4.32 -26.61 -17.18
CA VAL A 336 -5.08 -25.44 -16.71
C VAL A 336 -4.49 -24.20 -17.36
N SER A 337 -5.28 -23.45 -18.11
CA SER A 337 -4.83 -22.19 -18.73
C SER A 337 -5.01 -21.06 -17.73
N THR A 338 -3.93 -20.39 -17.35
CA THR A 338 -3.94 -19.24 -16.45
C THR A 338 -3.30 -18.04 -17.13
N THR A 339 -4.09 -16.98 -17.34
CA THR A 339 -3.60 -15.72 -17.87
C THR A 339 -3.44 -14.73 -16.73
N VAL A 340 -2.25 -14.13 -16.60
CA VAL A 340 -1.97 -13.06 -15.63
C VAL A 340 -1.71 -11.78 -16.40
N ILE A 341 -2.54 -10.76 -16.20
CA ILE A 341 -2.33 -9.44 -16.78
C ILE A 341 -1.61 -8.59 -15.73
N GLY A 342 -0.41 -8.12 -16.08
CA GLY A 342 0.54 -7.48 -15.17
C GLY A 342 1.64 -8.44 -14.72
N LEU A 343 2.90 -8.09 -14.99
CA LEU A 343 4.06 -8.90 -14.61
C LEU A 343 4.67 -8.45 -13.28
N GLY A 344 4.79 -7.13 -13.07
CA GLY A 344 5.59 -6.56 -11.99
C GLY A 344 7.04 -7.07 -12.03
N ALA A 345 7.59 -7.50 -10.89
CA ALA A 345 8.90 -8.16 -10.85
C ALA A 345 8.89 -9.62 -11.36
N GLY A 346 7.74 -10.18 -11.75
CA GLY A 346 7.60 -11.57 -12.17
C GLY A 346 7.59 -12.59 -11.03
N CYS A 347 7.57 -12.15 -9.77
CA CYS A 347 7.59 -13.03 -8.60
C CYS A 347 6.36 -13.95 -8.54
N PHE A 348 5.16 -13.40 -8.75
CA PHE A 348 3.92 -14.17 -8.66
C PHE A 348 3.78 -15.23 -9.77
N PRO A 349 4.02 -14.93 -11.06
CA PRO A 349 4.05 -15.96 -12.10
C PRO A 349 5.12 -17.05 -11.89
N MET A 350 6.32 -16.69 -11.39
CA MET A 350 7.36 -17.67 -11.05
C MET A 350 6.94 -18.55 -9.86
N PHE A 351 6.28 -17.97 -8.87
CA PHE A 351 5.71 -18.72 -7.74
C PHE A 351 4.64 -19.69 -8.24
N LEU A 352 3.67 -19.25 -9.05
CA LEU A 352 2.66 -20.12 -9.65
C LEU A 352 3.29 -21.28 -10.42
N ARG A 353 4.30 -20.98 -11.25
CA ARG A 353 5.03 -21.98 -12.06
C ARG A 353 5.66 -23.09 -11.22
N GLY A 354 6.26 -22.72 -10.08
CA GLY A 354 6.88 -23.67 -9.15
C GLY A 354 5.88 -24.35 -8.22
N CYS A 355 4.82 -23.65 -7.81
CA CYS A 355 3.83 -24.11 -6.85
C CYS A 355 2.79 -25.06 -7.47
N LEU A 356 2.38 -24.80 -8.70
CA LEU A 356 1.36 -25.55 -9.45
C LEU A 356 1.90 -25.91 -10.86
N PRO A 357 2.80 -26.90 -10.98
CA PRO A 357 3.55 -27.14 -12.21
C PRO A 357 2.72 -27.67 -13.40
N PHE A 358 1.44 -28.02 -13.18
CA PHE A 358 0.52 -28.47 -14.22
C PHE A 358 -0.27 -27.32 -14.88
N VAL A 359 -0.09 -26.09 -14.40
CA VAL A 359 -0.72 -24.88 -14.94
C VAL A 359 0.16 -24.32 -16.08
N ASP A 360 -0.48 -24.02 -17.21
CA ASP A 360 0.12 -23.22 -18.29
C ASP A 360 -0.21 -21.74 -18.05
N ILE A 361 0.82 -20.92 -17.94
CA ILE A 361 0.75 -19.53 -17.54
C ILE A 361 1.15 -18.64 -18.71
N GLU A 362 0.25 -17.73 -19.08
CA GLU A 362 0.52 -16.65 -20.02
C GLU A 362 0.47 -15.32 -19.28
N VAL A 363 1.62 -14.64 -19.19
CA VAL A 363 1.70 -13.30 -18.60
C VAL A 363 1.60 -12.27 -19.71
N VAL A 364 0.78 -11.23 -19.52
CA VAL A 364 0.71 -10.08 -20.42
C VAL A 364 1.25 -8.85 -19.71
N GLU A 365 2.31 -8.26 -20.24
CA GLU A 365 2.96 -7.08 -19.69
C GLU A 365 2.94 -5.94 -20.71
N LEU A 366 2.45 -4.78 -20.29
CA LEU A 366 2.33 -3.61 -21.15
C LEU A 366 3.69 -2.96 -21.42
N ASP A 367 4.56 -2.91 -20.42
CA ASP A 367 5.83 -2.21 -20.46
C ASP A 367 7.02 -3.18 -20.68
N PRO A 368 7.69 -3.13 -21.85
CA PRO A 368 8.83 -4.00 -22.11
C PRO A 368 9.99 -3.80 -21.13
N LEU A 369 10.15 -2.60 -20.55
CA LEU A 369 11.21 -2.32 -19.59
C LEU A 369 10.94 -2.99 -18.24
N VAL A 370 9.68 -3.11 -17.82
CA VAL A 370 9.29 -3.89 -16.63
C VAL A 370 9.67 -5.36 -16.82
N ALA A 371 9.38 -5.93 -17.99
CA ALA A 371 9.78 -7.30 -18.32
C ALA A 371 11.31 -7.49 -18.38
N GLU A 372 12.05 -6.49 -18.86
CA GLU A 372 13.52 -6.51 -18.83
C GLU A 372 14.05 -6.52 -17.39
N LEU A 373 13.54 -5.63 -16.53
CA LEU A 373 13.95 -5.54 -15.13
C LEU A 373 13.63 -6.84 -14.37
N ALA A 374 12.45 -7.42 -14.58
CA ALA A 374 12.05 -8.72 -14.02
C ALA A 374 13.06 -9.82 -14.37
N LYS A 375 13.44 -9.93 -15.65
CA LYS A 375 14.43 -10.92 -16.12
C LYS A 375 15.81 -10.67 -15.54
N LYS A 376 16.27 -9.42 -15.57
CA LYS A 376 17.65 -9.03 -15.22
C LYS A 376 17.92 -9.10 -13.72
N TYR A 377 16.94 -8.70 -12.90
CA TYR A 377 17.14 -8.51 -11.46
C TYR A 377 16.35 -9.47 -10.59
N PHE A 378 15.21 -9.98 -11.07
CA PHE A 378 14.32 -10.82 -10.26
C PHE A 378 14.34 -12.29 -10.65
N GLY A 379 15.15 -12.66 -11.64
CA GLY A 379 15.29 -14.04 -12.11
C GLY A 379 14.06 -14.56 -12.85
N PHE A 380 13.16 -13.68 -13.29
CA PHE A 380 12.02 -14.09 -14.12
C PHE A 380 12.53 -14.78 -15.40
N SER A 381 12.03 -15.98 -15.67
CA SER A 381 12.45 -16.77 -16.82
C SER A 381 11.24 -17.45 -17.44
N VAL A 382 11.19 -17.47 -18.77
CA VAL A 382 10.12 -18.15 -19.53
C VAL A 382 10.54 -19.57 -19.87
N ASP A 383 9.56 -20.47 -19.95
CA ASP A 383 9.73 -21.86 -20.39
C ASP A 383 8.52 -22.30 -21.25
N GLU A 384 8.35 -23.61 -21.46
CA GLU A 384 7.22 -24.14 -22.24
C GLU A 384 5.85 -23.87 -21.60
N GLN A 385 5.81 -23.73 -20.26
CA GLN A 385 4.60 -23.58 -19.45
C GLN A 385 4.41 -22.17 -18.89
N LEU A 386 5.43 -21.31 -18.90
CA LEU A 386 5.33 -19.90 -18.51
C LEU A 386 5.84 -19.04 -19.66
N LYS A 387 4.93 -18.28 -20.28
CA LYS A 387 5.22 -17.37 -21.38
C LYS A 387 4.93 -15.93 -20.99
N VAL A 388 5.57 -15.00 -21.70
CA VAL A 388 5.30 -13.56 -21.55
C VAL A 388 4.97 -12.96 -22.91
N HIS A 389 3.90 -12.19 -22.96
CA HIS A 389 3.41 -11.44 -24.11
C HIS A 389 3.53 -9.96 -23.80
N LEU A 390 4.24 -9.23 -24.66
CA LEU A 390 4.35 -7.78 -24.52
C LEU A 390 3.19 -7.12 -25.26
N GLY A 391 2.37 -6.36 -24.54
CA GLY A 391 1.23 -5.65 -25.13
C GLY A 391 0.11 -5.36 -24.15
N ASP A 392 -0.99 -4.87 -24.70
CA ASP A 392 -2.19 -4.52 -23.95
C ASP A 392 -2.96 -5.78 -23.54
N GLY A 393 -3.21 -5.92 -22.23
CA GLY A 393 -3.94 -7.03 -21.65
C GLY A 393 -5.42 -7.12 -22.07
N ILE A 394 -6.09 -5.98 -22.24
CA ILE A 394 -7.47 -5.93 -22.73
C ILE A 394 -7.51 -6.49 -24.16
N LYS A 395 -6.62 -5.98 -25.01
CA LYS A 395 -6.53 -6.45 -26.40
C LYS A 395 -6.17 -7.93 -26.49
N PHE A 396 -5.28 -8.43 -25.63
CA PHE A 396 -4.93 -9.85 -25.57
C PHE A 396 -6.15 -10.73 -25.28
N VAL A 397 -7.02 -10.32 -24.35
CA VAL A 397 -8.26 -11.04 -24.03
C VAL A 397 -9.23 -11.00 -25.21
N GLU A 398 -9.40 -9.84 -25.83
CA GLU A 398 -10.26 -9.67 -27.02
C GLU A 398 -9.82 -10.53 -28.20
N ASP A 399 -8.54 -10.50 -28.55
CA ASP A 399 -7.95 -11.28 -29.64
C ASP A 399 -8.07 -12.79 -29.36
N SER A 400 -7.89 -13.20 -28.10
CA SER A 400 -8.06 -14.59 -27.66
C SER A 400 -9.50 -15.09 -27.80
N VAL A 401 -10.49 -14.25 -27.46
CA VAL A 401 -11.90 -14.56 -27.65
C VAL A 401 -12.23 -14.66 -29.15
N ALA A 402 -11.76 -13.71 -29.96
CA ALA A 402 -11.99 -13.72 -31.41
C ALA A 402 -11.39 -14.97 -32.08
N ALA A 403 -10.18 -15.37 -31.68
CA ALA A 403 -9.54 -16.58 -32.18
C ALA A 403 -10.37 -17.84 -31.85
N ASN A 404 -10.90 -17.96 -30.63
CA ASN A 404 -11.72 -19.11 -30.23
C ASN A 404 -13.02 -19.22 -31.06
N HIS A 405 -13.64 -18.11 -31.43
CA HIS A 405 -14.81 -18.13 -32.30
C HIS A 405 -14.50 -18.65 -33.71
N SER A 406 -13.32 -18.31 -34.25
CA SER A 406 -12.91 -18.71 -35.61
C SER A 406 -12.61 -20.21 -35.78
N VAL A 407 -12.35 -20.94 -34.69
CA VAL A 407 -11.93 -22.35 -34.69
C VAL A 407 -13.09 -23.32 -34.36
N SER A 408 -14.30 -22.81 -34.11
CA SER A 408 -15.44 -23.58 -33.61
C SER A 408 -16.08 -24.56 -34.62
N ASN A 409 -15.38 -25.67 -34.92
CA ASN A 409 -15.90 -26.87 -35.58
C ASN A 409 -15.56 -28.19 -34.85
N GLY A 410 -15.29 -28.15 -33.55
CA GLY A 410 -15.11 -29.39 -32.78
C GLY A 410 -14.83 -29.15 -31.29
N ARG A 411 -15.65 -29.78 -30.43
CA ARG A 411 -15.51 -29.96 -28.97
C ARG A 411 -14.84 -28.80 -28.22
N GLY A 412 -15.64 -27.95 -27.58
CA GLY A 412 -15.16 -27.01 -26.57
C GLY A 412 -14.29 -27.76 -25.56
N SER A 413 -13.04 -27.30 -25.39
CA SER A 413 -12.16 -27.82 -24.35
C SER A 413 -12.82 -27.56 -23.00
N ASN A 414 -12.98 -28.62 -22.21
CA ASN A 414 -13.50 -28.55 -20.84
C ASN A 414 -12.42 -28.08 -19.84
N ALA A 415 -11.29 -27.56 -20.33
CA ALA A 415 -10.20 -27.10 -19.50
C ALA A 415 -10.62 -25.82 -18.75
N ILE A 416 -10.39 -25.83 -17.46
CA ILE A 416 -10.58 -24.65 -16.62
C ILE A 416 -9.61 -23.54 -17.05
N LYS A 417 -10.16 -22.33 -17.16
CA LYS A 417 -9.42 -21.10 -17.43
C LYS A 417 -9.44 -20.20 -16.21
N ILE A 418 -8.31 -19.58 -15.92
CA ILE A 418 -8.17 -18.59 -14.86
C ILE A 418 -7.64 -17.30 -15.49
N LEU A 419 -8.28 -16.18 -15.19
CA LEU A 419 -7.85 -14.86 -15.64
C LEU A 419 -7.63 -13.98 -14.41
N ILE A 420 -6.38 -13.52 -14.23
CA ILE A 420 -5.94 -12.73 -13.09
C ILE A 420 -5.56 -11.33 -13.58
N ILE A 421 -6.16 -10.30 -12.97
CA ILE A 421 -5.83 -8.89 -13.21
C ILE A 421 -5.03 -8.38 -12.02
N ASP A 422 -3.73 -8.14 -12.25
CA ASP A 422 -2.78 -7.62 -11.26
C ASP A 422 -2.00 -6.44 -11.85
N VAL A 423 -2.74 -5.37 -12.18
CA VAL A 423 -2.20 -4.20 -12.89
C VAL A 423 -2.39 -2.95 -12.03
N ASP A 424 -1.30 -2.25 -11.73
CA ASP A 424 -1.34 -0.92 -11.10
C ASP A 424 -1.92 0.15 -12.05
N SER A 425 -2.71 1.08 -11.50
CA SER A 425 -3.23 2.24 -12.24
C SER A 425 -2.29 3.43 -12.16
N SER A 426 -1.90 3.94 -13.33
CA SER A 426 -1.17 5.21 -13.43
C SER A 426 -2.05 6.44 -13.17
N ASP A 427 -3.37 6.31 -13.37
CA ASP A 427 -4.34 7.36 -13.10
C ASP A 427 -5.10 7.07 -11.80
N LEU A 428 -4.89 7.92 -10.80
CA LEU A 428 -5.53 7.83 -9.48
C LEU A 428 -6.78 8.72 -9.37
N SER A 429 -7.16 9.43 -10.43
CA SER A 429 -8.28 10.38 -10.41
C SER A 429 -9.64 9.69 -10.31
N SER A 430 -9.76 8.45 -10.78
CA SER A 430 -10.96 7.60 -10.70
C SER A 430 -11.25 7.09 -9.28
N GLY A 431 -10.28 7.18 -8.36
CA GLY A 431 -10.34 6.56 -7.03
C GLY A 431 -10.01 5.06 -7.01
N LEU A 432 -9.66 4.47 -8.16
CA LEU A 432 -9.05 3.15 -8.28
C LEU A 432 -7.53 3.29 -8.40
N SER A 433 -6.80 2.59 -7.54
CA SER A 433 -5.35 2.44 -7.66
C SER A 433 -4.97 1.13 -8.35
N CYS A 434 -5.80 0.09 -8.21
CA CYS A 434 -5.63 -1.19 -8.87
C CYS A 434 -7.02 -1.82 -9.05
N PRO A 435 -7.44 -2.27 -10.24
CA PRO A 435 -6.78 -2.05 -11.54
C PRO A 435 -7.12 -0.67 -12.15
N PRO A 436 -6.54 -0.29 -13.31
CA PRO A 436 -7.08 0.80 -14.12
C PRO A 436 -8.56 0.58 -14.46
N GLU A 437 -9.32 1.67 -14.64
CA GLU A 437 -10.79 1.61 -14.73
C GLU A 437 -11.33 0.75 -15.88
N ASN A 438 -10.62 0.72 -17.01
CA ASN A 438 -10.98 -0.06 -18.20
C ASN A 438 -11.00 -1.57 -17.95
N PHE A 439 -10.32 -2.09 -16.92
CA PHE A 439 -10.40 -3.50 -16.51
C PHE A 439 -11.64 -3.84 -15.67
N VAL A 440 -12.42 -2.84 -15.26
CA VAL A 440 -13.66 -3.02 -14.47
C VAL A 440 -14.86 -2.34 -15.13
N GLU A 441 -14.75 -2.01 -16.42
CA GLU A 441 -15.85 -1.53 -17.23
C GLU A 441 -16.58 -2.68 -17.94
N ASP A 442 -17.88 -2.48 -18.18
CA ASP A 442 -18.77 -3.50 -18.74
C ASP A 442 -18.22 -4.15 -20.03
N PRO A 443 -17.65 -3.42 -21.01
CA PRO A 443 -17.13 -4.06 -22.23
C PRO A 443 -16.05 -5.10 -21.95
N PHE A 444 -15.10 -4.78 -21.06
CA PHE A 444 -14.04 -5.70 -20.70
C PHE A 444 -14.58 -6.85 -19.85
N LEU A 445 -15.45 -6.60 -18.88
CA LEU A 445 -16.01 -7.65 -18.02
C LEU A 445 -16.80 -8.68 -18.84
N GLN A 446 -17.54 -8.25 -19.86
CA GLN A 446 -18.22 -9.17 -20.80
C GLN A 446 -17.20 -10.02 -21.58
N LYS A 447 -16.11 -9.42 -22.05
CA LYS A 447 -15.03 -10.15 -22.73
C LYS A 447 -14.29 -11.13 -21.81
N ALA A 448 -14.07 -10.75 -20.56
CA ALA A 448 -13.51 -11.64 -19.54
C ALA A 448 -14.42 -12.86 -19.30
N LYS A 449 -15.74 -12.66 -19.21
CA LYS A 449 -16.72 -13.75 -19.11
C LYS A 449 -16.67 -14.68 -20.32
N GLU A 450 -16.65 -14.14 -21.54
CA GLU A 450 -16.53 -14.92 -22.77
C GLU A 450 -15.20 -15.71 -22.82
N PHE A 451 -14.10 -15.10 -22.39
CA PHE A 451 -12.77 -15.70 -22.37
C PHE A 451 -12.72 -16.95 -21.48
N LEU A 452 -13.30 -16.87 -20.28
CA LEU A 452 -13.26 -17.91 -19.25
C LEU A 452 -14.06 -19.17 -19.62
N SER A 453 -15.01 -19.07 -20.54
CA SER A 453 -16.00 -20.12 -20.82
C SER A 453 -16.79 -20.53 -19.57
N ASP A 454 -17.47 -21.68 -19.61
CA ASP A 454 -18.33 -22.13 -18.52
C ASP A 454 -17.49 -22.79 -17.40
N GLY A 455 -17.46 -22.17 -16.21
CA GLY A 455 -16.75 -22.67 -15.01
C GLY A 455 -15.31 -22.18 -14.79
N GLY A 456 -14.87 -21.12 -15.49
CA GLY A 456 -13.58 -20.47 -15.24
C GLY A 456 -13.60 -19.50 -14.06
N LEU A 457 -12.42 -19.09 -13.58
CA LEU A 457 -12.27 -18.16 -12.45
C LEU A 457 -11.64 -16.83 -12.88
N PHE A 458 -12.37 -15.74 -12.69
CA PHE A 458 -11.86 -14.38 -12.82
C PHE A 458 -11.36 -13.87 -11.46
N ILE A 459 -10.17 -13.28 -11.42
CA ILE A 459 -9.55 -12.79 -10.19
C ILE A 459 -9.07 -11.36 -10.42
N ILE A 460 -9.43 -10.44 -9.53
CA ILE A 460 -8.99 -9.04 -9.57
C ILE A 460 -8.33 -8.69 -8.25
N ASN A 461 -7.11 -8.16 -8.32
CA ASN A 461 -6.52 -7.38 -7.23
C ASN A 461 -7.17 -5.99 -7.21
N LEU A 462 -7.96 -5.68 -6.18
CA LEU A 462 -8.67 -4.41 -6.04
C LEU A 462 -8.04 -3.56 -4.94
N VAL A 463 -7.58 -2.37 -5.31
CA VAL A 463 -7.15 -1.32 -4.39
C VAL A 463 -7.94 -0.06 -4.70
N SER A 464 -8.91 0.26 -3.84
CA SER A 464 -9.69 1.49 -3.96
C SER A 464 -9.62 2.31 -2.68
N ARG A 465 -9.45 3.62 -2.82
CA ARG A 465 -9.52 4.57 -1.70
C ARG A 465 -10.95 5.07 -1.43
N SER A 466 -11.90 4.66 -2.26
CA SER A 466 -13.28 5.14 -2.22
C SER A 466 -14.25 3.97 -2.14
N SER A 467 -14.99 3.90 -1.02
CA SER A 467 -16.00 2.85 -0.83
C SER A 467 -17.09 2.87 -1.92
N SER A 468 -17.44 4.05 -2.45
CA SER A 468 -18.43 4.13 -3.55
C SER A 468 -17.89 3.57 -4.86
N VAL A 469 -16.60 3.76 -5.12
CA VAL A 469 -15.93 3.23 -6.32
C VAL A 469 -15.80 1.72 -6.21
N ARG A 470 -15.41 1.21 -5.03
CA ARG A 470 -15.43 -0.22 -4.73
C ARG A 470 -16.82 -0.84 -4.96
N GLU A 471 -17.87 -0.26 -4.40
CA GLU A 471 -19.25 -0.76 -4.59
C GLU A 471 -19.70 -0.71 -6.05
N MET A 472 -19.27 0.30 -6.81
CA MET A 472 -19.52 0.38 -8.24
C MET A 472 -18.88 -0.81 -8.98
N VAL A 473 -17.61 -1.12 -8.70
CA VAL A 473 -16.91 -2.29 -9.29
C VAL A 473 -17.62 -3.59 -8.93
N VAL A 474 -17.98 -3.78 -7.65
CA VAL A 474 -18.73 -4.95 -7.18
C VAL A 474 -20.08 -5.06 -7.91
N SER A 475 -20.80 -3.94 -8.08
CA SER A 475 -22.08 -3.93 -8.80
C SER A 475 -21.95 -4.32 -10.27
N ARG A 476 -20.89 -3.88 -10.96
CA ARG A 476 -20.62 -4.27 -12.35
C ARG A 476 -20.29 -5.76 -12.46
N LEU A 477 -19.45 -6.27 -11.55
CA LEU A 477 -19.12 -7.70 -11.50
C LEU A 477 -20.37 -8.56 -11.26
N ARG A 478 -21.23 -8.17 -10.32
CA ARG A 478 -22.51 -8.83 -10.05
C ARG A 478 -23.45 -8.89 -11.26
N ALA A 479 -23.43 -7.85 -12.09
CA ALA A 479 -24.25 -7.78 -13.30
C ALA A 479 -23.75 -8.75 -14.40
N VAL A 480 -22.47 -9.11 -14.39
CA VAL A 480 -21.83 -9.95 -15.42
C VAL A 480 -21.69 -11.40 -14.98
N PHE A 481 -21.25 -11.64 -13.75
CA PHE A 481 -20.92 -12.96 -13.21
C PHE A 481 -22.01 -13.47 -12.26
N GLU A 482 -22.25 -14.79 -12.27
CA GLU A 482 -23.28 -15.41 -11.43
C GLU A 482 -22.84 -15.54 -9.97
N HIS A 483 -21.54 -15.77 -9.73
CA HIS A 483 -20.95 -15.92 -8.41
C HIS A 483 -19.84 -14.90 -8.19
N LEU A 484 -19.82 -14.30 -7.00
CA LEU A 484 -18.82 -13.31 -6.63
C LEU A 484 -18.40 -13.50 -5.17
N TYR A 485 -17.10 -13.49 -4.93
CA TYR A 485 -16.48 -13.59 -3.61
C TYR A 485 -15.45 -12.47 -3.43
N SER A 486 -15.20 -12.14 -2.18
CA SER A 486 -14.19 -11.16 -1.77
C SER A 486 -13.33 -11.76 -0.67
N LEU A 487 -12.02 -11.51 -0.74
CA LEU A 487 -11.06 -11.83 0.30
C LEU A 487 -10.25 -10.59 0.62
N GLN A 488 -10.36 -10.11 1.86
CA GLN A 488 -9.54 -9.03 2.39
C GLN A 488 -8.70 -9.57 3.54
N LEU A 489 -7.38 -9.44 3.43
CA LEU A 489 -6.44 -9.86 4.47
C LEU A 489 -6.16 -8.64 5.38
N GLU A 490 -6.21 -8.83 6.70
CA GLU A 490 -6.19 -7.76 7.72
C GLU A 490 -4.98 -6.81 7.63
N GLU A 491 -3.85 -7.29 7.11
CA GLU A 491 -2.60 -6.54 6.99
C GLU A 491 -2.43 -5.86 5.62
N ASP A 492 -3.36 -6.11 4.67
CA ASP A 492 -3.27 -5.62 3.30
C ASP A 492 -4.40 -4.61 2.99
N ILE A 493 -4.06 -3.55 2.25
CA ILE A 493 -5.05 -2.61 1.72
C ILE A 493 -5.82 -3.25 0.56
N ASN A 494 -5.21 -4.25 -0.07
CA ASN A 494 -5.74 -4.95 -1.22
C ASN A 494 -6.90 -5.89 -0.83
N GLU A 495 -7.97 -5.83 -1.62
CA GLU A 495 -9.07 -6.79 -1.61
C GLU A 495 -8.96 -7.65 -2.87
N VAL A 496 -8.98 -8.97 -2.75
CA VAL A 496 -9.00 -9.86 -3.89
C VAL A 496 -10.43 -10.26 -4.18
N LEU A 497 -10.92 -9.92 -5.37
CA LEU A 497 -12.26 -10.31 -5.83
C LEU A 497 -12.16 -11.54 -6.74
N PHE A 498 -13.07 -12.50 -6.54
CA PHE A 498 -13.17 -13.72 -7.34
C PHE A 498 -14.55 -13.81 -7.96
N ALA A 499 -14.65 -13.97 -9.28
CA ALA A 499 -15.92 -14.09 -9.97
C ALA A 499 -15.93 -15.32 -10.89
N SER A 500 -17.08 -16.01 -10.95
CA SER A 500 -17.28 -17.15 -11.85
C SER A 500 -18.52 -16.95 -12.72
N PRO A 501 -18.47 -17.30 -14.03
CA PRO A 501 -19.64 -17.24 -14.90
C PRO A 501 -20.78 -18.17 -14.49
N SER A 502 -20.49 -19.26 -13.75
CA SER A 502 -21.46 -20.27 -13.32
C SER A 502 -20.99 -21.05 -12.08
N GLU A 503 -21.84 -21.90 -11.49
CA GLU A 503 -21.48 -22.83 -10.41
C GLU A 503 -20.59 -23.99 -10.86
N ARG A 504 -20.33 -24.11 -12.17
CA ARG A 504 -19.54 -25.20 -12.72
C ARG A 504 -18.12 -25.15 -12.15
N TYR A 505 -17.73 -26.23 -11.48
CA TYR A 505 -16.46 -26.40 -10.75
C TYR A 505 -16.32 -25.67 -9.40
N LEU A 506 -17.32 -24.90 -8.96
CA LEU A 506 -17.22 -24.18 -7.69
C LEU A 506 -17.36 -25.12 -6.48
N ASP A 507 -16.33 -25.15 -5.63
CA ASP A 507 -16.27 -25.95 -4.40
C ASP A 507 -16.84 -25.21 -3.17
N VAL A 508 -17.98 -24.55 -3.34
CA VAL A 508 -18.53 -23.61 -2.33
C VAL A 508 -19.35 -24.28 -1.23
N ASN A 509 -19.78 -25.54 -1.45
CA ASN A 509 -20.59 -26.29 -0.49
C ASN A 509 -19.75 -26.89 0.66
N ASN A 510 -18.44 -27.07 0.46
CA ASN A 510 -17.54 -27.62 1.47
C ASN A 510 -16.13 -27.04 1.29
N LEU A 511 -15.96 -25.80 1.76
CA LEU A 511 -14.71 -25.06 1.65
C LEU A 511 -13.56 -25.76 2.39
N ASP A 512 -13.79 -26.40 3.54
CA ASP A 512 -12.73 -27.11 4.28
C ASP A 512 -12.12 -28.27 3.47
N ALA A 513 -12.97 -29.03 2.78
CA ALA A 513 -12.51 -30.07 1.86
C ALA A 513 -11.78 -29.46 0.65
N ALA A 514 -12.24 -28.32 0.15
CA ALA A 514 -11.62 -27.61 -0.96
C ALA A 514 -10.23 -27.04 -0.59
N VAL A 515 -10.08 -26.51 0.62
CA VAL A 515 -8.80 -26.06 1.20
C VAL A 515 -7.82 -27.22 1.30
N THR A 516 -8.28 -28.38 1.79
CA THR A 516 -7.43 -29.57 1.88
C THR A 516 -6.96 -30.02 0.50
N LYS A 517 -7.88 -30.11 -0.47
CA LYS A 517 -7.54 -30.44 -1.87
C LYS A 517 -6.53 -29.47 -2.47
N LEU A 518 -6.69 -28.16 -2.26
CA LEU A 518 -5.73 -27.18 -2.77
C LEU A 518 -4.36 -27.39 -2.11
N LYS A 519 -4.30 -27.54 -0.78
CA LYS A 519 -3.04 -27.75 -0.06
C LYS A 519 -2.28 -28.99 -0.57
N ASP A 520 -2.97 -30.06 -0.93
CA ASP A 520 -2.36 -31.26 -1.51
C ASP A 520 -1.74 -31.01 -2.91
N LEU A 521 -2.22 -30.00 -3.64
CA LEU A 521 -1.71 -29.62 -4.96
C LEU A 521 -0.48 -28.69 -4.88
N LEU A 522 -0.39 -27.85 -3.85
CA LEU A 522 0.67 -26.84 -3.71
C LEU A 522 2.03 -27.47 -3.40
N LYS A 523 3.06 -27.04 -4.13
CA LYS A 523 4.47 -27.42 -3.85
C LYS A 523 5.18 -26.49 -2.88
N PHE A 524 4.65 -25.29 -2.69
CA PHE A 524 5.15 -24.30 -1.74
C PHE A 524 4.14 -24.07 -0.62
N PRO A 525 4.58 -23.77 0.60
CA PRO A 525 3.67 -23.50 1.71
C PRO A 525 2.92 -22.18 1.50
N VAL A 526 1.61 -22.21 1.69
CA VAL A 526 0.70 -21.05 1.68
C VAL A 526 -0.31 -21.24 2.81
N ASP A 527 -0.64 -20.19 3.55
CA ASP A 527 -1.59 -20.25 4.68
C ASP A 527 -3.05 -20.18 4.22
N VAL A 528 -3.43 -21.15 3.38
CA VAL A 528 -4.76 -21.23 2.75
C VAL A 528 -5.89 -21.29 3.79
N GLU A 529 -5.65 -21.97 4.91
CA GLU A 529 -6.69 -22.21 5.92
C GLU A 529 -7.05 -20.94 6.70
N SER A 530 -6.06 -20.11 7.04
CA SER A 530 -6.30 -18.82 7.68
C SER A 530 -6.96 -17.84 6.71
N ASP A 531 -6.46 -17.78 5.48
CA ASP A 531 -6.97 -16.86 4.45
C ASP A 531 -8.43 -17.16 4.11
N ILE A 532 -8.79 -18.41 3.80
CA ILE A 532 -10.15 -18.77 3.35
C ILE A 532 -11.23 -18.52 4.41
N LYS A 533 -10.89 -18.49 5.71
CA LYS A 533 -11.85 -18.11 6.76
C LYS A 533 -12.34 -16.66 6.62
N LYS A 534 -11.59 -15.81 5.91
CA LYS A 534 -11.92 -14.41 5.64
C LYS A 534 -12.68 -14.23 4.31
N LEU A 535 -12.87 -15.30 3.54
CA LEU A 535 -13.59 -15.24 2.26
C LEU A 535 -15.07 -14.93 2.49
N GLN A 536 -15.56 -13.90 1.82
CA GLN A 536 -16.95 -13.46 1.87
C GLN A 536 -17.63 -13.72 0.53
N ARG A 537 -18.82 -14.33 0.56
CA ARG A 537 -19.68 -14.45 -0.61
C ARG A 537 -20.45 -13.13 -0.81
N LEU A 538 -20.28 -12.51 -1.97
CA LEU A 538 -20.95 -11.29 -2.37
C LEU A 538 -22.15 -11.55 -3.31
N GLN A 539 -22.19 -12.70 -3.99
CA GLN A 539 -23.31 -13.18 -4.81
C GLN A 539 -23.33 -14.70 -4.89
#